data_AF-A0A1U7CKA6-F1
#
_entry.id   AF-A0A1U7CKA6-F1
#
_cell.length_a   1.000
_cell.length_b   1.000
_cell.length_c   1.000
_cell.angle_alpha   90.00
_cell.angle_beta   90.00
_cell.angle_gamma   90.00
#
_symmetry.space_group_name_H-M   'P 1'
#
loop_
_entity.id
_entity.type
_entity.pdbx_description
1 polymer ?
#
loop_
_entity_poly.entity_id
_entity_poly.type
_entity_poly.pdbx_seq_one_letter_code
_entity_poly.pdbx_strand_id
1 'polypeptide(L)' 'MTPSKLDRERLVIEVHRREADDLAALLHALEVDCGEPTPDPDTGEMLITLAPYMDAAELDRADALVTEFNKMRSTRAAF' A
#
# COMPACT_ATOMS: atom_id res chain seq x y z
N MET A 1 0.46 11.41 10.62
CA MET A 1 0.95 10.43 9.63
C MET A 1 -0.27 9.90 8.91
N THR A 2 -0.40 10.21 7.62
CA THR A 2 -1.56 9.83 6.79
C THR A 2 -1.67 8.30 6.74
N PRO A 3 -2.86 7.70 6.86
CA PRO A 3 -3.02 6.26 6.65
C PRO A 3 -2.77 5.91 5.18
N SER A 4 -2.19 4.74 4.95
CA SER A 4 -2.03 4.22 3.61
C SER A 4 -3.40 3.90 3.02
N LYS A 5 -3.60 4.12 1.72
CA LYS A 5 -4.88 3.86 1.04
C LYS A 5 -4.66 3.27 -0.35
N LEU A 6 -5.55 2.38 -0.77
CA LEU A 6 -5.62 1.91 -2.13
C LEU A 6 -6.50 2.85 -2.97
N ASP A 7 -5.95 3.35 -4.07
CA ASP A 7 -6.70 3.99 -5.15
C ASP A 7 -6.96 2.94 -6.25
N ARG A 8 -8.21 2.47 -6.31
CA ARG A 8 -8.65 1.44 -7.26
C ARG A 8 -8.78 1.96 -8.68
N GLU A 9 -9.00 3.26 -8.87
CA GLU A 9 -9.13 3.85 -10.20
C GLU A 9 -7.76 3.99 -10.86
N ARG A 10 -6.75 4.35 -10.06
CA ARG A 10 -5.37 4.51 -10.51
C ARG A 10 -4.53 3.24 -10.37
N LEU A 11 -5.05 2.21 -9.69
CA LEU A 11 -4.33 0.98 -9.34
C LEU A 11 -3.01 1.29 -8.61
N VAL A 12 -3.07 2.19 -7.63
CA VAL A 12 -1.90 2.57 -6.81
C VAL A 12 -2.25 2.55 -5.34
N ILE A 13 -1.27 2.19 -4.51
CA ILE A 13 -1.36 2.35 -3.06
C ILE A 13 -0.54 3.58 -2.68
N GLU A 14 -1.21 4.57 -2.10
CA GLU A 14 -0.56 5.71 -1.47
C GLU A 14 -0.13 5.30 -0.06
N VAL A 15 1.15 5.43 0.25
CA VAL A 15 1.76 5.01 1.52
C VAL A 15 2.81 6.02 1.95
N HIS A 16 2.95 6.18 3.27
CA HIS A 16 3.95 7.08 3.80
C HIS A 16 5.37 6.67 3.45
N ARG A 17 6.24 7.63 3.12
CA ARG A 17 7.62 7.36 2.65
C ARG A 17 8.43 6.42 3.54
N ARG A 18 8.28 6.52 4.86
CA ARG A 18 8.99 5.67 5.82
C ARG A 18 8.47 4.23 5.86
N GLU A 19 7.29 3.99 5.34
CA GLU A 19 6.53 2.73 5.43
C GLU A 19 6.41 2.04 4.07
N ALA A 20 6.84 2.71 3.00
CA ALA A 20 6.66 2.26 1.64
C ALA A 20 7.42 0.96 1.35
N ASP A 21 8.65 0.85 1.82
CA ASP A 21 9.47 -0.36 1.68
C ASP A 21 8.88 -1.53 2.48
N ASP A 22 8.41 -1.26 3.71
CA ASP A 22 7.78 -2.27 4.58
C ASP A 22 6.49 -2.82 3.95
N LEU A 23 5.66 -1.92 3.39
CA LEU A 23 4.41 -2.32 2.74
C LEU A 23 4.66 -3.06 1.42
N ALA A 24 5.62 -2.61 0.61
CA ALA A 24 6.00 -3.32 -0.63
C ALA A 24 6.53 -4.72 -0.32
N ALA A 25 7.38 -4.86 0.70
CA ALA A 25 7.86 -6.17 1.15
C ALA A 25 6.71 -7.08 1.62
N LEU A 26 5.72 -6.54 2.33
CA LEU A 26 4.54 -7.29 2.75
C LEU A 26 3.70 -7.76 1.56
N LEU A 27 3.46 -6.88 0.57
CA LEU A 27 2.72 -7.21 -0.64
C LEU A 27 3.42 -8.31 -1.43
N HIS A 28 4.74 -8.21 -1.62
CA HIS A 28 5.53 -9.26 -2.25
C HIS A 28 5.51 -10.58 -1.48
N ALA A 29 5.61 -10.53 -0.15
CA ALA A 29 5.56 -11.74 0.69
C ALA A 29 4.20 -12.46 0.64
N LEU A 30 3.14 -11.73 0.30
CA LEU A 30 1.79 -12.25 0.17
C LEU A 30 1.38 -12.46 -1.30
N GLU A 31 2.37 -12.50 -2.20
CA GLU A 31 2.20 -12.78 -3.62
C GLU A 31 1.22 -11.81 -4.31
N VAL A 32 1.19 -10.56 -3.87
CA VAL A 32 0.46 -9.49 -4.56
C VAL A 32 1.39 -8.88 -5.62
N ASP A 33 0.94 -8.89 -6.87
CA ASP A 33 1.67 -8.30 -7.98
C ASP A 33 1.68 -6.76 -7.88
N CYS A 34 2.79 -6.23 -7.35
CA CYS A 34 3.04 -4.80 -7.22
C CYS A 34 4.43 -4.41 -7.75
N GLY A 35 4.55 -3.16 -8.20
CA GLY A 35 5.81 -2.54 -8.58
C GLY A 35 6.57 -1.96 -7.40
N GLU A 36 7.74 -1.38 -7.69
CA GLU A 36 8.55 -0.70 -6.68
C GLU A 36 7.88 0.60 -6.19
N PRO A 37 8.08 1.00 -4.92
CA PRO A 37 7.61 2.28 -4.42
C PRO A 37 8.24 3.45 -5.17
N THR A 38 7.41 4.37 -5.66
CA THR A 38 7.85 5.58 -6.36
C THR A 38 7.38 6.83 -5.63
N PRO A 39 8.17 7.91 -5.55
CA PRO A 39 7.75 9.13 -4.87
C PRO A 39 6.68 9.88 -5.66
N ASP A 40 5.63 10.34 -4.98
CA ASP A 40 4.63 11.24 -5.51
C ASP A 40 5.13 12.70 -5.40
N PRO A 41 5.31 13.42 -6.53
CA PRO A 41 5.81 14.80 -6.51
C PRO A 41 4.85 15.81 -5.89
N ASP A 42 3.54 15.52 -5.86
CA ASP A 42 2.52 16.48 -5.40
C ASP A 42 2.22 16.34 -3.91
N THR A 43 2.28 15.12 -3.39
CA THR A 43 1.91 14.81 -2.00
C THR A 43 3.12 14.55 -1.09
N GLY A 44 4.28 14.20 -1.67
CA GLY A 44 5.46 13.77 -0.91
C GLY A 44 5.35 12.38 -0.29
N GLU A 45 4.24 11.67 -0.55
CA GLU A 45 4.03 10.27 -0.20
C GLU A 45 4.71 9.35 -1.23
N MET A 46 4.66 8.04 -1.01
CA MET A 46 5.10 7.05 -1.99
C MET A 46 3.89 6.33 -2.59
N LEU A 47 4.01 5.97 -3.87
CA LEU A 47 3.04 5.23 -4.65
C LEU A 47 3.59 3.85 -4.96
N ILE A 48 2.84 2.83 -4.61
CA ILE A 48 3.12 1.45 -5.04
C ILE A 48 2.11 1.10 -6.13
N THR A 49 2.58 0.92 -7.36
CA THR A 49 1.70 0.59 -8.49
C THR A 49 1.32 -0.89 -8.44
N LEU A 50 0.04 -1.19 -8.61
CA LEU A 50 -0.47 -2.55 -8.74
C LEU A 50 -0.48 -3.00 -10.20
N ALA A 51 -0.49 -4.31 -10.42
CA ALA A 51 -0.57 -4.85 -11.77
C ALA A 51 -1.87 -4.43 -12.48
N PRO A 52 -1.81 -4.03 -13.77
CA PRO A 52 -2.96 -3.52 -14.52
C PRO A 52 -4.02 -4.59 -14.85
N TYR A 53 -3.71 -5.87 -14.58
CA TYR A 53 -4.57 -7.01 -14.84
C TYR A 53 -5.21 -7.61 -13.57
N MET A 54 -5.03 -6.96 -12.41
CA MET A 54 -5.64 -7.45 -11.17
C MET A 54 -7.17 -7.45 -11.26
N ASP A 55 -7.78 -8.55 -10.84
CA ASP A 55 -9.22 -8.66 -10.73
C ASP A 55 -9.76 -7.97 -9.45
N ALA A 56 -11.08 -7.88 -9.33
CA ALA A 56 -11.71 -7.24 -8.18
C ALA A 56 -11.39 -7.95 -6.85
N ALA A 57 -11.23 -9.27 -6.86
CA ALA A 57 -10.93 -10.04 -5.65
C ALA A 57 -9.47 -9.83 -5.21
N GLU A 58 -8.55 -9.71 -6.16
CA GLU A 58 -7.16 -9.34 -5.94
C GLU A 58 -7.04 -7.93 -5.37
N LEU A 59 -7.82 -6.97 -5.89
CA LEU A 59 -7.87 -5.62 -5.36
C LEU A 59 -8.46 -5.57 -3.94
N ASP A 60 -9.53 -6.32 -3.67
CA ASP A 60 -10.10 -6.42 -2.33
C ASP A 60 -9.11 -7.06 -1.34
N ARG A 61 -8.32 -8.05 -1.79
CA ARG A 61 -7.22 -8.60 -0.97
C ARG A 61 -6.16 -7.55 -0.67
N ALA A 62 -5.69 -6.81 -1.68
CA ALA A 62 -4.70 -5.75 -1.48
C ALA A 62 -5.22 -4.67 -0.50
N ASP A 63 -6.49 -4.27 -0.63
CA ASP A 63 -7.14 -3.29 0.25
C ASP A 63 -7.23 -3.78 1.71
N ALA A 64 -7.56 -5.06 1.89
CA ALA A 64 -7.56 -5.69 3.21
C ALA A 64 -6.16 -5.68 3.84
N LEU A 65 -5.11 -5.92 3.06
CA LEU A 65 -3.73 -5.87 3.53
C LEU A 65 -3.30 -4.46 3.95
N VAL A 66 -3.65 -3.45 3.15
CA VAL A 66 -3.42 -2.04 3.50
C VAL A 66 -4.15 -1.68 4.80
N THR A 67 -5.38 -2.16 4.97
CA THR A 67 -6.16 -1.97 6.20
C THR A 67 -5.50 -2.62 7.41
N GLU A 68 -5.05 -3.87 7.30
CA GLU A 68 -4.35 -4.58 8.38
C GLU A 68 -3.00 -3.92 8.71
N PHE A 69 -2.25 -3.47 7.71
CA PHE A 69 -1.02 -2.71 7.90
C PHE A 69 -1.26 -1.43 8.72
N ASN A 70 -2.30 -0.68 8.37
CA ASN A 70 -2.71 0.52 9.11
C ASN A 70 -3.10 0.21 10.57
N LYS A 71 -3.76 -0.93 10.83
CA LYS A 71 -4.11 -1.38 12.19
C LYS A 71 -2.86 -1.73 13.00
N MET A 72 -1.90 -2.47 12.42
CA MET A 72 -0.63 -2.80 13.07
C MET A 72 0.19 -1.54 13.40
N ARG A 73 0.13 -0.52 12.55
CA ARG A 73 0.72 0.79 12.84
C ARG A 73 0.03 1.48 14.02
N SER A 74 -1.31 1.45 14.05
CA SER A 74 -2.09 2.08 15.11
C SER A 74 -1.82 1.49 16.48
N THR A 75 -1.55 0.18 16.57
CA THR A 75 -1.17 -0.46 17.84
C THR A 75 0.26 -0.12 18.26
N ARG A 76 1.18 0.08 17.31
CA ARG A 76 2.56 0.53 17.60
C ARG A 76 2.65 1.97 18.12
N ALA A 77 1.73 2.85 17.71
CA ALA A 77 1.69 4.24 18.17
C ALA A 77 1.09 4.42 19.58
N ALA A 78 0.52 3.36 20.16
CA ALA A 78 -0.12 3.39 21.48
C ALA A 78 0.80 3.00 22.65
N PHE A 79 2.09 2.75 22.39
CA PHE A 79 3.10 2.39 23.40
C PHE A 79 4.25 3.39 23.44
#